data_AF-A0A3D0QHW3-F1
#
_entry.id   AF-A0A3D0QHW3-F1
#
_cell.length_a   1.000
_cell.length_b   1.000
_cell.length_c   1.000
_cell.angle_alpha   90.00
_cell.angle_beta   90.00
_cell.angle_gamma   90.00
#
_symmetry.space_group_name_H-M   'P 1'
#
loop_
_entity.id
_entity.type
_entity.pdbx_description
1 polymer ?
#
loop_
_entity_poly.entity_id
_entity_poly.type
_entity_poly.pdbx_seq_one_letter_code
_entity_poly.pdbx_strand_id
1 'polypeptide(L)'
;MSDDEVASLAKRIHERVLTIDTHDDISSDFASEKDDESSPDNRRQVTLHKMKKGGLDAEFFAVFTGNGERTAEAYESAYKRAVSLFDAIHRLPERHPALVDIAYSPDDVARIHASGKLVACIGMENGYPAGADLGKVKEFYDRGTRYITLTHSGHNQICDSSTPREGEPKEEYGGLSDLGKQVVREMNRLGVMVDVSHASKNATIAALTLSKAPIIASHSGASAVHEHARNVDDEALRLFKKNGGVVQVVALADYIKARTDSPERLAAQEAIRKEFGLPAGRGEAARKAMQAMSQEQRTKFRETLRELDTKYPRTSVTVSDMVDHIDHIVKTVGIDHVGIGTDFDGGGGVIGFNDASESINITMELVKRGYSEEEIGKIWGGNLLRVWREVERVAGKR
;
A
#
# COMPACT_ATOMS: atom_id res chain seq x y z
N MET A 1 -23.42 -2.18 -22.96
CA MET A 1 -24.29 -1.97 -21.80
C MET A 1 -24.49 -0.47 -21.65
N SER A 2 -25.68 0.00 -21.26
CA SER A 2 -25.87 1.39 -20.82
C SER A 2 -25.19 1.61 -19.47
N ASP A 3 -25.00 2.87 -19.07
CA ASP A 3 -24.40 3.21 -17.78
C ASP A 3 -25.24 2.65 -16.60
N ASP A 4 -26.56 2.64 -16.72
CA ASP A 4 -27.47 2.06 -15.71
C ASP A 4 -27.32 0.53 -15.60
N GLU A 5 -27.12 -0.15 -16.72
CA GLU A 5 -26.86 -1.60 -16.76
C GLU A 5 -25.51 -1.92 -16.12
N VAL A 6 -24.48 -1.12 -16.40
CA VAL A 6 -23.14 -1.25 -15.79
C VAL A 6 -23.24 -1.05 -14.28
N ALA A 7 -23.85 0.04 -13.82
CA ALA A 7 -24.00 0.35 -12.40
C ALA A 7 -24.77 -0.77 -11.66
N SER A 8 -25.86 -1.25 -12.27
CA SER A 8 -26.67 -2.33 -11.70
C SER A 8 -25.92 -3.66 -11.61
N LEU A 9 -25.13 -4.01 -12.63
CA LEU A 9 -24.32 -5.23 -12.61
C LEU A 9 -23.16 -5.11 -11.63
N ALA A 10 -22.43 -3.99 -11.66
CA ALA A 10 -21.31 -3.72 -10.77
C ALA A 10 -21.72 -3.79 -9.31
N LYS A 11 -22.85 -3.20 -8.93
CA LYS A 11 -23.38 -3.29 -7.57
C LYS A 11 -23.61 -4.74 -7.13
N ARG A 12 -24.27 -5.56 -7.96
CA ARG A 12 -24.52 -6.98 -7.63
C ARG A 12 -23.24 -7.79 -7.48
N ILE A 13 -22.24 -7.53 -8.33
CA ILE A 13 -20.94 -8.18 -8.25
C ILE A 13 -20.22 -7.74 -6.98
N HIS A 14 -20.17 -6.44 -6.72
CA HIS A 14 -19.47 -5.86 -5.58
C HIS A 14 -20.04 -6.33 -4.23
N GLU A 15 -21.35 -6.54 -4.14
CA GLU A 15 -22.00 -7.11 -2.94
C GLU A 15 -21.68 -8.60 -2.70
N ARG A 16 -21.07 -9.29 -3.66
CA ARG A 16 -20.81 -10.75 -3.59
C ARG A 16 -19.32 -11.10 -3.52
N VAL A 17 -18.48 -10.30 -4.15
CA VAL A 17 -17.04 -10.51 -4.13
C VAL A 17 -16.44 -9.91 -2.87
N LEU A 18 -15.49 -10.62 -2.27
CA LEU A 18 -14.69 -10.08 -1.18
C LEU A 18 -13.72 -9.03 -1.74
N THR A 19 -13.73 -7.84 -1.18
CA THR A 19 -12.85 -6.73 -1.58
C THR A 19 -11.75 -6.49 -0.57
N ILE A 20 -10.51 -6.47 -1.06
CA ILE A 20 -9.30 -6.30 -0.26
C ILE A 20 -8.45 -5.21 -0.90
N ASP A 21 -8.05 -4.26 -0.09
CA ASP A 21 -6.97 -3.33 -0.40
C ASP A 21 -5.74 -3.72 0.43
N THR A 22 -4.57 -3.67 -0.19
CA THR A 22 -3.31 -4.13 0.41
C THR A 22 -2.46 -3.01 1.00
N HIS A 23 -2.90 -1.75 0.93
CA HIS A 23 -2.10 -0.65 1.46
C HIS A 23 -2.91 0.61 1.80
N ASP A 24 -3.12 0.81 3.11
CA ASP A 24 -3.57 2.07 3.70
C ASP A 24 -2.59 2.54 4.79
N ASP A 25 -2.21 3.80 4.73
CA ASP A 25 -1.19 4.40 5.57
C ASP A 25 -1.81 5.00 6.84
N ILE A 26 -1.24 4.72 8.01
CA ILE A 26 -1.82 5.13 9.29
C ILE A 26 -0.88 5.99 10.14
N SER A 27 -1.47 6.75 11.05
CA SER A 27 -0.75 7.48 12.10
C SER A 27 -0.82 6.78 13.46
N SER A 28 0.03 7.18 14.40
CA SER A 28 0.08 6.57 15.75
C SER A 28 -1.18 6.80 16.59
N ASP A 29 -2.02 7.77 16.21
CA ASP A 29 -3.32 8.03 16.81
C ASP A 29 -4.47 7.29 16.10
N PHE A 30 -4.18 6.40 15.15
CA PHE A 30 -5.15 5.59 14.42
C PHE A 30 -6.08 4.78 15.34
N ALA A 31 -7.39 4.86 15.13
CA ALA A 31 -8.39 4.24 16.00
C ALA A 31 -8.28 4.67 17.48
N SER A 32 -7.84 5.91 17.75
CA SER A 32 -7.95 6.53 19.08
C SER A 32 -9.30 7.22 19.27
N GLU A 33 -9.56 7.80 20.44
CA GLU A 33 -10.76 8.65 20.63
C GLU A 33 -10.80 9.88 19.70
N LYS A 34 -9.64 10.36 19.25
CA LYS A 34 -9.52 11.50 18.33
C LYS A 34 -9.64 11.09 16.87
N ASP A 35 -9.54 9.79 16.59
CA ASP A 35 -9.66 9.18 15.27
C ASP A 35 -10.74 8.12 15.32
N ASP A 36 -11.99 8.56 15.50
CA ASP A 36 -13.14 7.67 15.56
C ASP A 36 -13.43 7.08 14.18
N GLU A 37 -13.12 5.80 14.03
CA GLU A 37 -13.34 5.02 12.80
C GLU A 37 -14.79 4.92 12.34
N SER A 38 -15.72 5.08 13.29
CA SER A 38 -17.15 4.97 13.00
C SER A 38 -17.78 6.30 12.58
N SER A 39 -17.05 7.40 12.75
CA SER A 39 -17.55 8.74 12.45
C SER A 39 -17.56 9.02 10.94
N PRO A 40 -18.69 9.52 10.38
CA PRO A 40 -18.74 9.98 9.00
C PRO A 40 -17.91 11.25 8.77
N ASP A 41 -17.60 12.00 9.83
CA ASP A 41 -16.80 13.23 9.78
C ASP A 41 -15.29 12.94 9.81
N ASN A 42 -14.90 11.68 10.01
CA ASN A 42 -13.51 11.30 9.96
C ASN A 42 -12.95 11.50 8.54
N ARG A 43 -11.88 12.29 8.47
CA ARG A 43 -11.30 12.82 7.22
C ARG A 43 -10.25 11.90 6.60
N ARG A 44 -9.88 10.79 7.24
CA ARG A 44 -9.00 9.77 6.65
C ARG A 44 -9.66 9.13 5.43
N GLN A 45 -8.86 8.64 4.50
CA GLN A 45 -9.34 8.00 3.28
C GLN A 45 -9.91 6.61 3.58
N VAL A 46 -9.37 5.91 4.58
CA VAL A 46 -9.95 4.64 5.04
C VAL A 46 -10.42 4.75 6.48
N THR A 47 -11.70 4.52 6.70
CA THR A 47 -12.30 4.38 8.05
C THR A 47 -13.30 3.25 8.03
N LEU A 48 -13.62 2.64 9.18
CA LEU A 48 -14.65 1.59 9.23
C LEU A 48 -16.01 2.06 8.67
N HIS A 49 -16.35 3.34 8.85
CA HIS A 49 -17.53 3.94 8.22
C HIS A 49 -17.44 3.92 6.68
N LYS A 50 -16.33 4.39 6.12
CA LYS A 50 -16.13 4.49 4.66
C LYS A 50 -15.98 3.13 4.01
N MET A 51 -15.26 2.20 4.64
CA MET A 51 -15.16 0.80 4.23
C MET A 51 -16.55 0.16 4.06
N LYS A 52 -17.41 0.27 5.08
CA LYS A 52 -18.81 -0.22 4.99
C LYS A 52 -19.60 0.46 3.88
N LYS A 53 -19.47 1.78 3.75
CA LYS A 53 -20.21 2.55 2.74
C LYS A 53 -19.81 2.17 1.32
N GLY A 54 -18.52 1.95 1.08
CA GLY A 54 -17.98 1.66 -0.23
C GLY A 54 -17.95 0.18 -0.60
N GLY A 55 -18.20 -0.72 0.36
CA GLY A 55 -18.08 -2.16 0.14
C GLY A 55 -16.62 -2.62 0.09
N LEU A 56 -15.74 -2.02 0.89
CA LEU A 56 -14.37 -2.49 1.13
C LEU A 56 -14.34 -3.40 2.37
N ASP A 57 -14.18 -4.70 2.18
CA ASP A 57 -14.35 -5.70 3.23
C ASP A 57 -13.11 -5.88 4.09
N ALA A 58 -11.93 -5.75 3.49
CA ALA A 58 -10.65 -5.94 4.15
C ALA A 58 -9.62 -4.87 3.75
N GLU A 59 -8.80 -4.47 4.70
CA GLU A 59 -7.72 -3.51 4.50
C GLU A 59 -6.43 -4.01 5.15
N PHE A 60 -5.29 -3.80 4.50
CA PHE A 60 -3.98 -3.93 5.13
C PHE A 60 -3.49 -2.57 5.61
N PHE A 61 -3.67 -2.32 6.92
CA PHE A 61 -3.16 -1.11 7.56
C PHE A 61 -1.64 -1.19 7.73
N ALA A 62 -0.94 -0.15 7.27
CA ALA A 62 0.49 -0.12 7.15
C ALA A 62 1.21 0.33 8.44
N VAL A 63 2.12 -0.51 8.92
CA VAL A 63 3.15 -0.13 9.90
C VAL A 63 4.30 0.54 9.16
N PHE A 64 4.10 1.81 8.79
CA PHE A 64 5.06 2.59 8.02
C PHE A 64 6.21 3.18 8.84
N THR A 65 7.44 2.92 8.38
CA THR A 65 8.64 3.64 8.81
C THR A 65 9.49 4.10 7.64
N GLY A 66 9.95 5.36 7.66
CA GLY A 66 10.90 5.85 6.67
C GLY A 66 12.32 5.37 6.94
N ASN A 67 13.13 5.18 5.88
CA ASN A 67 14.57 4.92 6.06
C ASN A 67 15.26 6.05 6.83
N GLY A 68 16.27 5.70 7.62
CA GLY A 68 17.12 6.61 8.39
C GLY A 68 18.59 6.23 8.29
N GLU A 69 19.42 6.81 9.15
CA GLU A 69 20.83 6.43 9.28
C GLU A 69 20.97 5.00 9.80
N ARG A 70 21.94 4.23 9.31
CA ARG A 70 22.10 2.82 9.67
C ARG A 70 22.88 2.63 10.97
N THR A 71 22.39 3.25 12.05
CA THR A 71 22.96 3.22 13.40
C THR A 71 21.99 2.53 14.37
N ALA A 72 22.52 2.01 15.48
CA ALA A 72 21.70 1.33 16.48
C ALA A 72 20.60 2.25 17.04
N GLU A 73 20.92 3.51 17.26
CA GLU A 73 20.00 4.53 17.79
C GLU A 73 18.85 4.82 16.82
N ALA A 74 19.15 4.94 15.53
CA ALA A 74 18.15 5.20 14.51
C ALA A 74 17.26 3.98 14.24
N TYR A 75 17.82 2.77 14.30
CA TYR A 75 17.04 1.53 14.26
C TYR A 75 16.09 1.42 15.45
N GLU A 76 16.57 1.69 16.66
CA GLU A 76 15.75 1.65 17.88
C GLU A 76 14.61 2.69 17.84
N SER A 77 14.87 3.89 17.30
CA SER A 77 13.83 4.89 17.11
C SER A 77 12.76 4.43 16.11
N ALA A 78 13.17 3.87 14.98
CA ALA A 78 12.23 3.33 13.98
C ALA A 78 11.45 2.13 14.51
N TYR A 79 12.09 1.26 15.30
CA TYR A 79 11.44 0.14 15.98
C TYR A 79 10.36 0.63 16.95
N LYS A 80 10.65 1.62 17.80
CA LYS A 80 9.64 2.22 18.70
C LYS A 80 8.45 2.79 17.94
N ARG A 81 8.70 3.45 16.81
CA ARG A 81 7.63 3.91 15.93
C ARG A 81 6.82 2.74 15.37
N ALA A 82 7.46 1.71 14.84
CA ALA A 82 6.77 0.54 14.31
C ALA A 82 5.87 -0.12 15.37
N VAL A 83 6.38 -0.31 16.60
CA VAL A 83 5.59 -0.82 17.73
C VAL A 83 4.36 0.06 18.01
N SER A 84 4.52 1.39 18.01
CA SER A 84 3.37 2.29 18.24
C SER A 84 2.28 2.18 17.15
N LEU A 85 2.65 1.84 15.92
CA LEU A 85 1.69 1.65 14.82
C LEU A 85 1.04 0.26 14.89
N PHE A 86 1.80 -0.79 15.27
CA PHE A 86 1.20 -2.07 15.62
C PHE A 86 0.14 -1.89 16.71
N ASP A 87 0.48 -1.23 17.82
CA ASP A 87 -0.44 -0.99 18.92
C ASP A 87 -1.66 -0.18 18.46
N ALA A 88 -1.47 0.80 17.56
CA ALA A 88 -2.57 1.57 16.99
C ALA A 88 -3.56 0.70 16.21
N ILE A 89 -3.10 -0.27 15.40
CA ILE A 89 -3.98 -1.18 14.67
C ILE A 89 -4.74 -2.11 15.62
N HIS A 90 -4.09 -2.59 16.68
CA HIS A 90 -4.74 -3.47 17.67
C HIS A 90 -5.88 -2.78 18.43
N ARG A 91 -5.94 -1.44 18.46
CA ARG A 91 -7.09 -0.71 19.03
C ARG A 91 -8.38 -0.90 18.26
N LEU A 92 -8.33 -1.25 16.96
CA LEU A 92 -9.52 -1.43 16.13
C LEU A 92 -10.52 -2.42 16.76
N PRO A 93 -10.17 -3.70 16.98
CA PRO A 93 -11.10 -4.65 17.61
C PRO A 93 -11.36 -4.35 19.08
N GLU A 94 -10.45 -3.67 19.80
CA GLU A 94 -10.67 -3.28 21.19
C GLU A 94 -11.80 -2.25 21.33
N ARG A 95 -11.86 -1.28 20.41
CA ARG A 95 -12.86 -0.20 20.44
C ARG A 95 -14.10 -0.48 19.63
N HIS A 96 -13.97 -1.26 18.55
CA HIS A 96 -15.05 -1.59 17.63
C HIS A 96 -15.23 -3.11 17.47
N PRO A 97 -15.35 -3.90 18.56
CA PRO A 97 -15.37 -5.37 18.50
C PRO A 97 -16.55 -5.95 17.71
N ALA A 98 -17.63 -5.17 17.56
CA ALA A 98 -18.80 -5.55 16.76
C ALA A 98 -18.64 -5.23 15.27
N LEU A 99 -17.67 -4.42 14.87
CA LEU A 99 -17.52 -3.92 13.49
C LEU A 99 -16.33 -4.54 12.76
N VAL A 100 -15.23 -4.82 13.45
CA VAL A 100 -13.96 -5.25 12.85
C VAL A 100 -13.24 -6.27 13.73
N ASP A 101 -12.44 -7.12 13.09
CA ASP A 101 -11.51 -8.03 13.77
C ASP A 101 -10.23 -8.15 12.93
N ILE A 102 -9.13 -8.64 13.54
CA ILE A 102 -7.83 -8.75 12.86
C ILE A 102 -7.66 -10.14 12.27
N ALA A 103 -7.33 -10.22 10.98
CA ALA A 103 -6.97 -11.46 10.30
C ALA A 103 -5.47 -11.71 10.34
N TYR A 104 -5.13 -12.93 10.74
CA TYR A 104 -3.76 -13.43 10.81
C TYR A 104 -3.51 -14.55 9.79
N SER A 105 -4.49 -14.88 8.96
CA SER A 105 -4.41 -15.86 7.90
C SER A 105 -5.50 -15.60 6.85
N PRO A 106 -5.40 -16.17 5.64
CA PRO A 106 -6.48 -16.11 4.65
C PRO A 106 -7.80 -16.73 5.15
N ASP A 107 -7.71 -17.71 6.04
CA ASP A 107 -8.87 -18.36 6.64
C ASP A 107 -9.52 -17.46 7.71
N ASP A 108 -8.74 -16.65 8.42
CA ASP A 108 -9.29 -15.60 9.27
C ASP A 108 -10.03 -14.54 8.47
N VAL A 109 -9.49 -14.11 7.32
CA VAL A 109 -10.19 -13.16 6.43
C VAL A 109 -11.57 -13.71 6.07
N ALA A 110 -11.64 -14.95 5.59
CA ALA A 110 -12.90 -15.58 5.22
C ALA A 110 -13.85 -15.73 6.42
N ARG A 111 -13.33 -16.17 7.58
CA ARG A 111 -14.12 -16.37 8.81
C ARG A 111 -14.69 -15.05 9.36
N ILE A 112 -13.88 -13.99 9.40
CA ILE A 112 -14.28 -12.68 9.92
C ILE A 112 -15.30 -12.04 9.00
N HIS A 113 -15.04 -12.03 7.69
CA HIS A 113 -15.99 -11.50 6.71
C HIS A 113 -17.33 -12.24 6.74
N ALA A 114 -17.31 -13.58 6.82
CA ALA A 114 -18.53 -14.38 6.94
C ALA A 114 -19.35 -14.10 8.22
N SER A 115 -18.73 -13.51 9.25
CA SER A 115 -19.44 -13.06 10.47
C SER A 115 -20.14 -11.70 10.31
N GLY A 116 -19.96 -11.03 9.17
CA GLY A 116 -20.50 -9.69 8.90
C GLY A 116 -19.64 -8.54 9.44
N LYS A 117 -18.40 -8.83 9.87
CA LYS A 117 -17.42 -7.81 10.29
C LYS A 117 -16.51 -7.44 9.12
N LEU A 118 -15.97 -6.22 9.18
CA LEU A 118 -14.81 -5.82 8.39
C LEU A 118 -13.55 -6.55 8.89
N VAL A 119 -12.56 -6.66 8.01
CA VAL A 119 -11.32 -7.35 8.28
C VAL A 119 -10.16 -6.37 8.30
N ALA A 120 -9.44 -6.29 9.42
CA ALA A 120 -8.16 -5.60 9.47
C ALA A 120 -7.02 -6.61 9.26
N CYS A 121 -6.12 -6.32 8.33
CA CYS A 121 -4.86 -7.02 8.15
C CYS A 121 -3.70 -6.06 8.47
N ILE A 122 -2.51 -6.61 8.74
CA ILE A 122 -1.34 -5.79 9.08
C ILE A 122 -0.23 -6.01 8.06
N GLY A 123 0.18 -4.93 7.41
CA GLY A 123 1.32 -4.86 6.51
C GLY A 123 2.43 -4.01 7.11
N MET A 124 3.69 -4.43 7.05
CA MET A 124 4.79 -3.60 7.52
C MET A 124 5.50 -2.97 6.33
N GLU A 125 5.35 -1.66 6.19
CA GLU A 125 6.02 -0.91 5.14
C GLU A 125 7.41 -0.47 5.61
N ASN A 126 8.42 -1.09 5.00
CA ASN A 126 9.85 -0.99 5.27
C ASN A 126 10.37 -1.91 6.39
N GLY A 127 11.24 -2.85 6.03
CA GLY A 127 11.97 -3.71 6.97
C GLY A 127 13.10 -3.03 7.75
N TYR A 128 13.38 -1.75 7.50
CA TYR A 128 14.42 -0.96 8.17
C TYR A 128 14.44 -1.10 9.71
N PRO A 129 13.30 -1.11 10.44
CA PRO A 129 13.28 -1.26 11.89
C PRO A 129 13.87 -2.57 12.42
N ALA A 130 14.10 -3.58 11.57
CA ALA A 130 14.79 -4.81 11.97
C ALA A 130 16.27 -4.58 12.28
N GLY A 131 16.87 -3.48 11.81
CA GLY A 131 18.31 -3.27 11.89
C GLY A 131 19.07 -4.45 11.28
N ALA A 132 20.08 -4.94 12.00
CA ALA A 132 20.82 -6.16 11.64
C ALA A 132 20.29 -7.44 12.32
N ASP A 133 19.21 -7.35 13.11
CA ASP A 133 18.68 -8.45 13.90
C ASP A 133 17.55 -9.18 13.16
N LEU A 134 17.84 -10.36 12.62
CA LEU A 134 16.84 -11.20 11.96
C LEU A 134 15.70 -11.63 12.89
N GLY A 135 15.95 -11.69 14.21
CA GLY A 135 14.93 -12.00 15.21
C GLY A 135 13.75 -11.02 15.19
N LYS A 136 13.98 -9.78 14.74
CA LYS A 136 12.93 -8.77 14.60
C LYS A 136 11.87 -9.15 13.57
N VAL A 137 12.24 -9.90 12.52
CA VAL A 137 11.25 -10.39 11.54
C VAL A 137 10.20 -11.28 12.22
N LYS A 138 10.65 -12.17 13.12
CA LYS A 138 9.73 -12.99 13.94
C LYS A 138 8.92 -12.12 14.89
N GLU A 139 9.54 -11.15 15.54
CA GLU A 139 8.83 -10.27 16.47
C GLU A 139 7.69 -9.51 15.76
N PHE A 140 7.93 -8.98 14.56
CA PHE A 140 6.91 -8.30 13.76
C PHE A 140 5.81 -9.26 13.30
N TYR A 141 6.15 -10.50 12.95
CA TYR A 141 5.18 -11.56 12.65
C TYR A 141 4.29 -11.89 13.85
N ASP A 142 4.89 -12.02 15.04
CA ASP A 142 4.18 -12.30 16.30
C ASP A 142 3.24 -11.14 16.68
N ARG A 143 3.61 -9.90 16.30
CA ARG A 143 2.74 -8.71 16.37
C ARG A 143 1.69 -8.63 15.27
N GLY A 144 1.59 -9.64 14.41
CA GLY A 144 0.50 -9.77 13.46
C GLY A 144 0.82 -9.38 12.02
N THR A 145 2.02 -8.90 11.69
CA THR A 145 2.33 -8.53 10.30
C THR A 145 2.30 -9.75 9.37
N ARG A 146 1.77 -9.58 8.15
CA ARG A 146 1.63 -10.66 7.16
C ARG A 146 2.31 -10.37 5.82
N TYR A 147 2.75 -9.14 5.60
CA TYR A 147 3.81 -8.84 4.66
C TYR A 147 4.82 -7.87 5.27
N ILE A 148 6.06 -7.89 4.76
CA ILE A 148 7.05 -6.84 5.04
C ILE A 148 7.59 -6.33 3.71
N THR A 149 7.48 -5.02 3.47
CA THR A 149 8.10 -4.34 2.34
C THR A 149 9.59 -4.19 2.60
N LEU A 150 10.43 -4.65 1.66
CA LEU A 150 11.88 -4.75 1.92
C LEU A 150 12.56 -3.41 2.18
N THR A 151 12.08 -2.33 1.55
CA THR A 151 12.56 -0.96 1.75
C THR A 151 11.43 0.06 1.54
N HIS A 152 11.74 1.34 1.73
CA HIS A 152 10.90 2.47 1.33
C HIS A 152 11.78 3.42 0.46
N SER A 153 11.49 4.72 0.43
CA SER A 153 12.33 5.72 -0.24
C SER A 153 13.72 5.84 0.40
N GLY A 154 14.76 5.65 -0.40
CA GLY A 154 16.18 5.54 -0.02
C GLY A 154 16.66 4.11 0.21
N HIS A 155 17.95 3.85 0.10
CA HIS A 155 18.53 2.53 0.36
C HIS A 155 18.52 2.18 1.86
N ASN A 156 18.32 0.91 2.22
CA ASN A 156 18.45 0.45 3.60
C ASN A 156 19.43 -0.72 3.72
N GLN A 157 19.54 -1.34 4.90
CA GLN A 157 20.43 -2.48 5.12
C GLN A 157 19.99 -3.78 4.43
N ILE A 158 18.76 -3.82 3.89
CA ILE A 158 18.14 -4.99 3.27
C ILE A 158 18.33 -4.94 1.75
N CYS A 159 17.98 -3.82 1.10
CA CYS A 159 18.07 -3.70 -0.35
C CYS A 159 18.16 -2.27 -0.88
N ASP A 160 18.48 -2.20 -2.16
CA ASP A 160 18.37 -0.98 -2.96
C ASP A 160 16.90 -0.58 -3.14
N SER A 161 16.66 0.73 -3.18
CA SER A 161 15.35 1.36 -3.41
C SER A 161 15.28 1.89 -4.83
N SER A 162 14.09 1.87 -5.42
CA SER A 162 13.78 2.50 -6.70
C SER A 162 13.93 4.02 -6.67
N THR A 163 13.87 4.62 -5.49
CA THR A 163 13.98 6.06 -5.26
C THR A 163 15.13 6.34 -4.28
N PRO A 164 16.40 6.18 -4.70
CA PRO A 164 17.55 6.54 -3.87
C PRO A 164 17.46 8.00 -3.45
N ARG A 165 17.90 8.29 -2.24
CA ARG A 165 17.92 9.66 -1.71
C ARG A 165 19.06 10.45 -2.32
N GLU A 166 18.94 11.78 -2.20
CA GLU A 166 20.04 12.68 -2.51
C GLU A 166 21.30 12.27 -1.73
N GLY A 167 22.42 12.13 -2.46
CA GLY A 167 23.69 11.67 -1.89
C GLY A 167 23.88 10.15 -1.81
N GLU A 168 22.82 9.35 -1.97
CA GLU A 168 22.96 7.89 -2.10
C GLU A 168 23.46 7.53 -3.52
N PRO A 169 24.23 6.44 -3.67
CA PRO A 169 24.53 5.93 -5.00
C PRO A 169 23.25 5.49 -5.71
N LYS A 170 23.28 5.37 -7.04
CA LYS A 170 22.13 4.85 -7.80
C LYS A 170 21.79 3.41 -7.39
N GLU A 171 22.82 2.63 -7.09
CA GLU A 171 22.75 1.25 -6.62
C GLU A 171 23.82 1.06 -5.55
N GLU A 172 23.47 0.42 -4.42
CA GLU A 172 24.41 0.15 -3.33
C GLU A 172 24.80 -1.33 -3.28
N TYR A 173 23.84 -2.23 -3.45
CA TYR A 173 24.08 -3.69 -3.47
C TYR A 173 23.92 -4.31 -4.85
N GLY A 174 23.37 -3.57 -5.82
CA GLY A 174 22.90 -4.13 -7.09
C GLY A 174 21.68 -5.04 -6.89
N GLY A 175 20.85 -4.75 -5.88
CA GLY A 175 19.67 -5.53 -5.51
C GLY A 175 19.54 -5.76 -4.00
N LEU A 176 19.60 -7.03 -3.56
CA LEU A 176 19.56 -7.41 -2.14
C LEU A 176 20.97 -7.44 -1.55
N SER A 177 21.12 -6.90 -0.33
CA SER A 177 22.31 -7.12 0.48
C SER A 177 22.39 -8.58 0.97
N ASP A 178 23.52 -8.99 1.54
CA ASP A 178 23.63 -10.33 2.15
C ASP A 178 22.71 -10.52 3.36
N LEU A 179 22.43 -9.45 4.11
CA LEU A 179 21.40 -9.44 5.14
C LEU A 179 20.01 -9.54 4.50
N GLY A 180 19.73 -8.81 3.42
CA GLY A 180 18.44 -8.86 2.73
C GLY A 180 18.09 -10.24 2.19
N LYS A 181 19.09 -10.98 1.69
CA LYS A 181 18.92 -12.39 1.32
C LYS A 181 18.54 -13.27 2.52
N GLN A 182 19.02 -12.96 3.72
CA GLN A 182 18.64 -13.68 4.94
C GLN A 182 17.23 -13.29 5.39
N VAL A 183 16.88 -12.01 5.33
CA VAL A 183 15.51 -11.51 5.62
C VAL A 183 14.47 -12.21 4.74
N VAL A 184 14.68 -12.26 3.41
CA VAL A 184 13.77 -12.97 2.49
C VAL A 184 13.58 -14.44 2.86
N ARG A 185 14.67 -15.13 3.25
CA ARG A 185 14.59 -16.54 3.68
C ARG A 185 13.84 -16.71 5.00
N GLU A 186 14.01 -15.76 5.92
CA GLU A 186 13.34 -15.76 7.22
C GLU A 186 11.84 -15.48 7.06
N MET A 187 11.46 -14.56 6.18
CA MET A 187 10.07 -14.31 5.81
C MET A 187 9.42 -15.56 5.20
N ASN A 188 10.11 -16.27 4.29
CA ASN A 188 9.63 -17.56 3.77
C ASN A 188 9.52 -18.64 4.86
N ARG A 189 10.37 -18.61 5.90
CA ARG A 189 10.34 -19.57 7.00
C ARG A 189 9.14 -19.32 7.91
N LEU A 190 8.83 -18.05 8.16
CA LEU A 190 7.74 -17.61 9.04
C LEU A 190 6.36 -17.61 8.36
N GLY A 191 6.33 -17.56 7.02
CA GLY A 191 5.07 -17.38 6.28
C GLY A 191 4.66 -15.91 6.17
N VAL A 192 5.63 -15.00 6.14
CA VAL A 192 5.42 -13.58 5.84
C VAL A 192 5.59 -13.37 4.34
N MET A 193 4.63 -12.71 3.69
CA MET A 193 4.74 -12.35 2.28
C MET A 193 5.89 -11.34 2.09
N VAL A 194 6.75 -11.61 1.12
CA VAL A 194 7.78 -10.65 0.71
C VAL A 194 7.12 -9.59 -0.15
N ASP A 195 7.22 -8.33 0.27
CA ASP A 195 6.72 -7.20 -0.52
C ASP A 195 7.87 -6.39 -1.12
N VAL A 196 7.78 -6.14 -2.43
CA VAL A 196 8.80 -5.43 -3.22
C VAL A 196 8.33 -4.08 -3.74
N SER A 197 7.17 -3.57 -3.29
CA SER A 197 6.90 -2.14 -3.37
C SER A 197 8.12 -1.36 -2.83
N HIS A 198 8.43 -0.22 -3.43
CA HIS A 198 9.61 0.63 -3.21
C HIS A 198 10.97 0.06 -3.62
N ALA A 199 11.15 -1.26 -3.71
CA ALA A 199 12.42 -1.87 -4.04
C ALA A 199 12.88 -1.50 -5.46
N SER A 200 14.20 -1.41 -5.67
CA SER A 200 14.74 -1.21 -7.02
C SER A 200 14.40 -2.40 -7.92
N LYS A 201 14.44 -2.20 -9.25
CA LYS A 201 14.26 -3.31 -10.22
C LYS A 201 15.16 -4.51 -9.90
N ASN A 202 16.43 -4.28 -9.63
CA ASN A 202 17.39 -5.35 -9.34
C ASN A 202 17.05 -6.05 -8.02
N ALA A 203 16.59 -5.32 -7.00
CA ALA A 203 16.15 -5.91 -5.74
C ALA A 203 14.88 -6.75 -5.92
N THR A 204 13.91 -6.27 -6.70
CA THR A 204 12.70 -7.00 -7.09
C THR A 204 13.02 -8.31 -7.80
N ILE A 205 13.88 -8.27 -8.82
CA ILE A 205 14.30 -9.48 -9.56
C ILE A 205 15.04 -10.46 -8.64
N ALA A 206 15.92 -9.97 -7.76
CA ALA A 206 16.63 -10.79 -6.80
C ALA A 206 15.68 -11.46 -5.80
N ALA A 207 14.68 -10.74 -5.30
CA ALA A 207 13.66 -11.29 -4.39
C ALA A 207 12.77 -12.34 -5.10
N LEU A 208 12.31 -12.07 -6.32
CA LEU A 208 11.54 -13.02 -7.15
C LEU A 208 12.31 -14.32 -7.43
N THR A 209 13.62 -14.21 -7.59
CA THR A 209 14.51 -15.34 -7.86
C THR A 209 14.86 -16.13 -6.59
N LEU A 210 15.05 -15.44 -5.46
CA LEU A 210 15.48 -16.04 -4.21
C LEU A 210 14.33 -16.67 -3.40
N SER A 211 13.15 -16.03 -3.42
CA SER A 211 12.01 -16.46 -2.60
C SER A 211 11.53 -17.85 -3.03
N LYS A 212 11.30 -18.72 -2.05
CA LYS A 212 10.68 -20.05 -2.27
C LYS A 212 9.16 -20.01 -2.29
N ALA A 213 8.56 -18.88 -1.90
CA ALA A 213 7.13 -18.64 -1.93
C ALA A 213 6.81 -17.50 -2.91
N PRO A 214 5.55 -17.39 -3.37
CA PRO A 214 5.10 -16.22 -4.10
C PRO A 214 5.34 -14.92 -3.32
N ILE A 215 5.64 -13.84 -4.03
CA ILE A 215 5.83 -12.50 -3.44
C ILE A 215 4.74 -11.54 -3.91
N ILE A 216 4.65 -10.37 -3.30
CA ILE A 216 3.72 -9.31 -3.69
C ILE A 216 4.48 -8.03 -4.07
N ALA A 217 3.86 -7.19 -4.89
CA ALA A 217 4.06 -5.75 -4.83
C ALA A 217 2.74 -5.17 -4.31
N SER A 218 2.73 -4.68 -3.07
CA SER A 218 1.53 -4.25 -2.33
C SER A 218 0.88 -2.96 -2.85
N HIS A 219 1.58 -2.14 -3.63
CA HIS A 219 1.06 -0.91 -4.23
C HIS A 219 2.07 -0.45 -5.30
N SER A 220 1.86 -0.83 -6.56
CA SER A 220 2.73 -0.42 -7.68
C SER A 220 1.97 -0.40 -9.00
N GLY A 221 2.39 0.45 -9.95
CA GLY A 221 1.84 0.49 -11.31
C GLY A 221 2.64 -0.34 -12.31
N ALA A 222 2.29 -0.23 -13.59
CA ALA A 222 2.99 -0.86 -14.71
C ALA A 222 3.77 0.18 -15.52
N SER A 223 5.08 -0.03 -15.69
CA SER A 223 5.97 0.97 -16.32
C SER A 223 5.68 1.18 -17.80
N ALA A 224 5.08 0.19 -18.46
CA ALA A 224 4.69 0.29 -19.87
C ALA A 224 3.48 1.22 -20.10
N VAL A 225 2.68 1.47 -19.06
CA VAL A 225 1.55 2.43 -19.12
C VAL A 225 2.03 3.83 -18.74
N HIS A 226 2.78 3.93 -17.63
CA HIS A 226 3.45 5.16 -17.24
C HIS A 226 4.86 4.88 -16.71
N GLU A 227 5.87 5.43 -17.38
CA GLU A 227 7.26 5.28 -16.96
C GLU A 227 7.52 6.05 -15.67
N HIS A 228 7.63 5.31 -14.57
CA HIS A 228 7.94 5.84 -13.26
C HIS A 228 8.80 4.82 -12.49
N ALA A 229 9.80 5.27 -11.73
CA ALA A 229 10.73 4.37 -11.03
C ALA A 229 10.03 3.42 -10.03
N ARG A 230 8.85 3.83 -9.53
CA ARG A 230 8.01 3.04 -8.62
C ARG A 230 7.15 1.96 -9.30
N ASN A 231 7.10 1.93 -10.64
CA ASN A 231 6.31 0.97 -11.38
C ASN A 231 7.12 -0.28 -11.77
N VAL A 232 6.40 -1.39 -11.94
CA VAL A 232 6.95 -2.68 -12.33
C VAL A 232 6.99 -2.78 -13.84
N ASP A 233 8.15 -3.12 -14.41
CA ASP A 233 8.30 -3.32 -15.85
C ASP A 233 7.91 -4.74 -16.30
N ASP A 234 7.74 -4.92 -17.61
CA ASP A 234 7.28 -6.20 -18.18
C ASP A 234 8.26 -7.37 -17.94
N GLU A 235 9.54 -7.09 -17.72
CA GLU A 235 10.51 -8.12 -17.35
C GLU A 235 10.21 -8.66 -15.96
N ALA A 236 10.07 -7.77 -14.98
CA ALA A 236 9.70 -8.12 -13.62
C ALA A 236 8.28 -8.73 -13.56
N LEU A 237 7.31 -8.23 -14.32
CA LEU A 237 5.97 -8.83 -14.41
C LEU A 237 6.04 -10.32 -14.82
N ARG A 238 6.80 -10.66 -15.87
CA ARG A 238 6.96 -12.07 -16.29
C ARG A 238 7.59 -12.94 -15.20
N LEU A 239 8.45 -12.36 -14.36
CA LEU A 239 9.00 -13.06 -13.20
C LEU A 239 7.97 -13.22 -12.08
N PHE A 240 7.09 -12.25 -11.83
CA PHE A 240 5.93 -12.41 -10.94
C PHE A 240 5.06 -13.59 -11.37
N LYS A 241 4.77 -13.71 -12.68
CA LYS A 241 4.05 -14.87 -13.23
C LYS A 241 4.73 -16.19 -12.90
N LYS A 242 6.05 -16.28 -13.16
CA LYS A 242 6.84 -17.50 -12.90
C LYS A 242 6.90 -17.84 -11.41
N ASN A 243 7.01 -16.83 -10.54
CA ASN A 243 7.06 -16.97 -9.08
C ASN A 243 5.68 -17.30 -8.48
N GLY A 244 4.58 -17.01 -9.19
CA GLY A 244 3.21 -17.15 -8.69
C GLY A 244 2.73 -15.93 -7.89
N GLY A 245 3.47 -14.82 -7.91
CA GLY A 245 3.19 -13.60 -7.14
C GLY A 245 2.06 -12.75 -7.72
N VAL A 246 1.81 -11.59 -7.10
CA VAL A 246 0.74 -10.65 -7.51
C VAL A 246 1.23 -9.20 -7.41
N VAL A 247 0.83 -8.36 -8.36
CA VAL A 247 1.05 -6.91 -8.33
C VAL A 247 -0.27 -6.22 -8.03
N GLN A 248 -0.32 -5.52 -6.90
CA GLN A 248 -1.48 -4.76 -6.43
C GLN A 248 -1.38 -3.34 -7.00
N VAL A 249 -2.31 -2.98 -7.89
CA VAL A 249 -2.26 -1.72 -8.62
C VAL A 249 -2.60 -0.56 -7.70
N VAL A 250 -1.74 0.45 -7.73
CA VAL A 250 -1.80 1.62 -6.87
C VAL A 250 -2.72 2.72 -7.38
N ALA A 251 -3.38 3.45 -6.47
CA ALA A 251 -4.21 4.59 -6.81
C ALA A 251 -3.46 5.92 -6.66
N LEU A 252 -2.14 5.96 -6.85
CA LEU A 252 -1.33 7.16 -6.68
C LEU A 252 -1.10 7.85 -8.02
N ALA A 253 -1.66 9.05 -8.18
CA ALA A 253 -1.70 9.76 -9.46
C ALA A 253 -0.33 9.92 -10.15
N ASP A 254 0.73 10.28 -9.40
CA ASP A 254 2.10 10.43 -9.93
C ASP A 254 2.64 9.11 -10.54
N TYR A 255 2.10 7.95 -10.15
CA TYR A 255 2.54 6.63 -10.63
C TYR A 255 1.66 6.10 -11.77
N ILE A 256 0.44 6.61 -11.90
CA ILE A 256 -0.51 6.14 -12.90
C ILE A 256 -0.42 6.92 -14.20
N LYS A 257 -0.24 8.23 -14.13
CA LYS A 257 -0.17 9.06 -15.34
C LYS A 257 0.44 10.41 -15.02
N ALA A 258 1.07 11.01 -16.03
CA ALA A 258 1.58 12.37 -15.91
C ALA A 258 0.46 13.32 -15.47
N ARG A 259 0.65 13.99 -14.35
CA ARG A 259 -0.32 14.93 -13.80
C ARG A 259 -0.24 16.27 -14.50
N THR A 260 -1.41 16.85 -14.71
CA THR A 260 -1.56 18.24 -15.15
C THR A 260 -2.37 18.99 -14.09
N ASP A 261 -1.73 19.31 -12.96
CA ASP A 261 -2.34 20.19 -11.96
C ASP A 261 -2.56 21.60 -12.57
N SER A 262 -3.65 22.27 -12.22
CA SER A 262 -3.96 23.59 -12.78
C SER A 262 -2.94 24.66 -12.34
N PRO A 263 -2.73 25.75 -13.12
CA PRO A 263 -1.86 26.84 -12.72
C PRO A 263 -2.21 27.43 -11.34
N GLU A 264 -3.50 27.51 -11.01
CA GLU A 264 -3.99 28.00 -9.71
C GLU A 264 -3.59 27.05 -8.58
N ARG A 265 -3.71 25.74 -8.81
CA ARG A 265 -3.27 24.73 -7.84
C ARG A 265 -1.78 24.81 -7.60
N LEU A 266 -0.97 24.89 -8.66
CA LEU A 266 0.49 25.02 -8.56
C LEU A 266 0.88 26.29 -7.81
N ALA A 267 0.23 27.42 -8.10
CA ALA A 267 0.47 28.68 -7.39
C ALA A 267 0.09 28.58 -5.90
N ALA A 268 -1.02 27.92 -5.57
CA ALA A 268 -1.46 27.73 -4.20
C ALA A 268 -0.56 26.74 -3.44
N GLN A 269 -0.09 25.66 -4.07
CA GLN A 269 0.92 24.77 -3.49
C GLN A 269 2.21 25.53 -3.15
N GLU A 270 2.67 26.38 -4.06
CA GLU A 270 3.86 27.20 -3.85
C GLU A 270 3.67 28.23 -2.73
N ALA A 271 2.47 28.80 -2.60
CA ALA A 271 2.12 29.70 -1.50
C ALA A 271 2.13 28.98 -0.14
N ILE A 272 1.51 27.81 -0.06
CA ILE A 272 1.52 26.96 1.15
C ILE A 272 2.95 26.57 1.50
N ARG A 273 3.75 26.13 0.51
CA ARG A 273 5.16 25.79 0.72
C ARG A 273 5.92 26.95 1.39
N LYS A 274 5.72 28.18 0.91
CA LYS A 274 6.33 29.39 1.48
C LYS A 274 5.80 29.72 2.88
N GLU A 275 4.49 29.62 3.10
CA GLU A 275 3.87 29.84 4.42
C GLU A 275 4.49 28.94 5.49
N PHE A 276 4.76 27.68 5.14
CA PHE A 276 5.32 26.69 6.04
C PHE A 276 6.85 26.60 6.02
N GLY A 277 7.52 27.53 5.33
CA GLY A 277 9.00 27.60 5.29
C GLY A 277 9.66 26.38 4.66
N LEU A 278 8.94 25.63 3.81
CA LEU A 278 9.45 24.42 3.17
C LEU A 278 10.34 24.77 1.98
N PRO A 279 11.50 24.14 1.76
CA PRO A 279 12.27 24.24 0.51
C PRO A 279 11.50 23.76 -0.72
N ALA A 280 11.90 24.21 -1.92
CA ALA A 280 11.30 23.76 -3.17
C ALA A 280 11.59 22.28 -3.44
N GLY A 281 10.64 21.59 -4.09
CA GLY A 281 10.75 20.16 -4.42
C GLY A 281 10.45 19.23 -3.25
N ARG A 282 10.68 17.92 -3.46
CA ARG A 282 10.47 16.85 -2.46
C ARG A 282 11.79 16.22 -1.98
N GLY A 283 12.91 16.94 -2.15
CA GLY A 283 14.26 16.46 -1.80
C GLY A 283 14.54 16.40 -0.30
N GLU A 284 15.79 16.11 0.08
CA GLU A 284 16.17 15.90 1.48
C GLU A 284 15.89 17.12 2.36
N ALA A 285 16.14 18.33 1.84
CA ALA A 285 15.88 19.58 2.54
C ALA A 285 14.39 19.76 2.88
N ALA A 286 13.49 19.43 1.95
CA ALA A 286 12.05 19.48 2.18
C ALA A 286 11.62 18.45 3.24
N ARG A 287 12.18 17.23 3.18
CA ARG A 287 11.91 16.18 4.18
C ARG A 287 12.38 16.57 5.58
N LYS A 288 13.60 17.12 5.72
CA LYS A 288 14.13 17.61 7.00
C LYS A 288 13.27 18.74 7.56
N ALA A 289 12.85 19.69 6.71
CA ALA A 289 11.95 20.76 7.12
C ALA A 289 10.60 20.22 7.65
N MET A 290 9.99 19.26 6.95
CA MET A 290 8.77 18.57 7.40
C MET A 290 8.98 17.80 8.72
N GLN A 291 10.12 17.14 8.88
CA GLN A 291 10.47 16.43 10.12
C GLN A 291 10.71 17.38 11.30
N ALA A 292 11.21 18.59 11.05
CA ALA A 292 11.42 19.59 12.09
C ALA A 292 10.12 20.29 12.54
N MET A 293 9.02 20.15 11.78
CA MET A 293 7.73 20.75 12.16
C MET A 293 7.21 20.19 13.49
N SER A 294 6.70 21.07 14.34
CA SER A 294 5.92 20.70 15.52
C SER A 294 4.65 19.94 15.12
N GLN A 295 4.05 19.21 16.07
CA GLN A 295 2.79 18.52 15.81
C GLN A 295 1.68 19.49 15.35
N GLU A 296 1.62 20.69 15.95
CA GLU A 296 0.68 21.75 15.57
C GLU A 296 0.92 22.23 14.13
N GLN A 297 2.17 22.51 13.76
CA GLN A 297 2.53 22.90 12.40
C GLN A 297 2.18 21.82 11.38
N ARG A 298 2.43 20.55 11.69
CA ARG A 298 2.07 19.42 10.82
C ARG A 298 0.55 19.27 10.67
N THR A 299 -0.21 19.47 11.75
CA THR A 299 -1.67 19.44 11.69
C THR A 299 -2.19 20.57 10.80
N LYS A 300 -1.75 21.81 11.06
CA LYS A 300 -2.13 22.96 10.23
C LYS A 300 -1.73 22.75 8.76
N PHE A 301 -0.52 22.27 8.49
CA PHE A 301 -0.06 21.98 7.13
C PHE A 301 -0.96 20.97 6.42
N ARG A 302 -1.32 19.86 7.09
CA ARG A 302 -2.24 18.86 6.54
C ARG A 302 -3.63 19.46 6.30
N GLU A 303 -4.14 20.29 7.19
CA GLU A 303 -5.43 20.98 7.02
C GLU A 303 -5.41 21.92 5.81
N THR A 304 -4.36 22.74 5.67
CA THR A 304 -4.21 23.66 4.53
C THR A 304 -4.06 22.90 3.21
N LEU A 305 -3.32 21.79 3.17
CA LEU A 305 -3.26 20.93 1.99
C LEU A 305 -4.63 20.32 1.65
N ARG A 306 -5.41 19.93 2.65
CA ARG A 306 -6.77 19.41 2.44
C ARG A 306 -7.71 20.48 1.89
N GLU A 307 -7.65 21.71 2.40
CA GLU A 307 -8.43 22.84 1.87
C GLU A 307 -8.05 23.18 0.42
N LEU A 308 -6.75 23.13 0.11
CA LEU A 308 -6.24 23.23 -1.26
C LEU A 308 -6.86 22.14 -2.15
N ASP A 309 -6.87 20.89 -1.69
CA ASP A 309 -7.42 19.76 -2.44
C ASP A 309 -8.94 19.88 -2.66
N THR A 310 -9.67 20.51 -1.74
CA THR A 310 -11.09 20.85 -1.96
C THR A 310 -11.27 21.98 -2.97
N LYS A 311 -10.47 23.05 -2.85
CA LYS A 311 -10.62 24.27 -3.67
C LYS A 311 -10.11 24.09 -5.10
N TYR A 312 -9.02 23.35 -5.24
CA TYR A 312 -8.36 23.04 -6.50
C TYR A 312 -8.06 21.55 -6.51
N PRO A 313 -9.01 20.67 -6.87
CA PRO A 313 -8.84 19.22 -6.85
C PRO A 313 -7.51 18.75 -7.45
N ARG A 314 -6.91 17.75 -6.80
CA ARG A 314 -5.75 17.04 -7.35
C ARG A 314 -6.14 16.40 -8.67
N THR A 315 -5.17 16.36 -9.58
CA THR A 315 -4.99 15.36 -10.63
C THR A 315 -6.05 15.28 -11.74
N SER A 316 -5.60 15.17 -12.99
CA SER A 316 -6.40 14.77 -14.15
C SER A 316 -6.52 13.25 -14.31
N VAL A 317 -6.00 12.50 -13.34
CA VAL A 317 -5.94 11.03 -13.33
C VAL A 317 -7.17 10.46 -12.67
N THR A 318 -7.79 9.49 -13.33
CA THR A 318 -9.09 8.91 -13.01
C THR A 318 -8.98 7.43 -12.66
N VAL A 319 -10.06 6.87 -12.13
CA VAL A 319 -10.21 5.42 -11.95
C VAL A 319 -9.96 4.65 -13.25
N SER A 320 -10.35 5.20 -14.40
CA SER A 320 -10.09 4.60 -15.72
C SER A 320 -8.58 4.53 -16.01
N ASP A 321 -7.83 5.58 -15.73
CA ASP A 321 -6.37 5.55 -15.94
C ASP A 321 -5.70 4.51 -15.02
N MET A 322 -6.20 4.34 -13.78
CA MET A 322 -5.72 3.28 -12.88
C MET A 322 -6.03 1.88 -13.43
N VAL A 323 -7.23 1.67 -13.98
CA VAL A 323 -7.60 0.37 -14.57
C VAL A 323 -6.85 0.08 -15.87
N ASP A 324 -6.29 1.08 -16.57
CA ASP A 324 -5.37 0.84 -17.70
C ASP A 324 -4.10 0.07 -17.25
N HIS A 325 -3.63 0.30 -16.02
CA HIS A 325 -2.54 -0.48 -15.44
C HIS A 325 -2.96 -1.93 -15.17
N ILE A 326 -4.19 -2.14 -14.68
CA ILE A 326 -4.75 -3.49 -14.48
C ILE A 326 -4.82 -4.22 -15.83
N ASP A 327 -5.39 -3.60 -16.86
CA ASP A 327 -5.49 -4.17 -18.21
C ASP A 327 -4.13 -4.58 -18.77
N HIS A 328 -3.12 -3.72 -18.62
CA HIS A 328 -1.78 -4.02 -19.09
C HIS A 328 -1.17 -5.23 -18.36
N ILE A 329 -1.32 -5.31 -17.03
CA ILE A 329 -0.81 -6.44 -16.25
C ILE A 329 -1.55 -7.72 -16.64
N VAL A 330 -2.88 -7.69 -16.73
CA VAL A 330 -3.70 -8.84 -17.17
C VAL A 330 -3.27 -9.31 -18.56
N LYS A 331 -3.07 -8.39 -19.51
CA LYS A 331 -2.60 -8.71 -20.86
C LYS A 331 -1.20 -9.33 -20.87
N THR A 332 -0.31 -8.87 -19.99
CA THR A 332 1.10 -9.27 -19.98
C THR A 332 1.32 -10.60 -19.27
N VAL A 333 0.66 -10.82 -18.13
CA VAL A 333 0.91 -11.97 -17.26
C VAL A 333 -0.31 -12.84 -16.95
N GLY A 334 -1.51 -12.35 -17.22
CA GLY A 334 -2.78 -13.05 -16.96
C GLY A 334 -3.48 -12.55 -15.70
N ILE A 335 -4.78 -12.85 -15.61
CA ILE A 335 -5.67 -12.37 -14.55
C ILE A 335 -5.22 -12.75 -13.13
N ASP A 336 -4.49 -13.84 -12.96
CA ASP A 336 -4.13 -14.35 -11.64
C ASP A 336 -2.95 -13.61 -10.96
N HIS A 337 -2.49 -12.49 -11.52
CA HIS A 337 -1.27 -11.79 -11.08
C HIS A 337 -1.46 -10.28 -10.84
N VAL A 338 -2.71 -9.83 -10.76
CA VAL A 338 -3.07 -8.43 -10.51
C VAL A 338 -4.02 -8.30 -9.33
N GLY A 339 -3.97 -7.17 -8.62
CA GLY A 339 -4.99 -6.77 -7.65
C GLY A 339 -4.99 -5.27 -7.38
N ILE A 340 -5.37 -4.83 -6.18
CA ILE A 340 -5.57 -3.42 -5.79
C ILE A 340 -4.83 -3.13 -4.47
N GLY A 341 -4.09 -2.03 -4.45
CA GLY A 341 -3.33 -1.57 -3.28
C GLY A 341 -3.19 -0.06 -3.30
N THR A 342 -4.13 0.67 -2.70
CA THR A 342 -4.44 2.05 -3.10
C THR A 342 -3.39 3.09 -2.71
N ASP A 343 -2.65 2.86 -1.62
CA ASP A 343 -1.79 3.87 -0.98
C ASP A 343 -2.60 5.04 -0.39
N PHE A 344 -3.84 4.74 0.05
CA PHE A 344 -4.68 5.71 0.77
C PHE A 344 -4.00 6.19 2.06
N ASP A 345 -4.27 7.46 2.40
CA ASP A 345 -3.66 8.24 3.49
C ASP A 345 -2.12 8.41 3.39
N GLY A 346 -1.42 7.68 2.50
CA GLY A 346 -0.01 7.82 2.11
C GLY A 346 0.22 8.74 0.89
N GLY A 347 -0.84 9.04 0.15
CA GLY A 347 -0.83 9.97 -0.98
C GLY A 347 -1.66 9.52 -2.18
N GLY A 348 -2.19 8.30 -2.14
CA GLY A 348 -3.11 7.71 -3.08
C GLY A 348 -4.47 8.43 -3.15
N GLY A 349 -5.25 8.04 -4.15
CA GLY A 349 -6.47 8.69 -4.57
C GLY A 349 -6.40 9.18 -6.02
N VAL A 350 -7.40 8.80 -6.81
CA VAL A 350 -7.65 9.28 -8.18
C VAL A 350 -9.09 9.77 -8.30
N ILE A 351 -9.42 10.52 -9.36
CA ILE A 351 -10.79 10.96 -9.60
C ILE A 351 -11.71 9.73 -9.74
N GLY A 352 -12.71 9.66 -8.88
CA GLY A 352 -13.66 8.55 -8.79
C GLY A 352 -13.19 7.39 -7.93
N PHE A 353 -12.01 7.46 -7.29
CA PHE A 353 -11.62 6.53 -6.24
C PHE A 353 -10.65 7.23 -5.27
N ASN A 354 -11.20 8.15 -4.48
CA ASN A 354 -10.43 9.04 -3.61
C ASN A 354 -10.50 8.65 -2.13
N ASP A 355 -11.42 7.77 -1.74
CA ASP A 355 -11.46 7.15 -0.42
C ASP A 355 -12.18 5.79 -0.46
N ALA A 356 -12.13 5.03 0.63
CA ALA A 356 -12.71 3.68 0.69
C ALA A 356 -14.22 3.64 0.38
N SER A 357 -14.94 4.75 0.53
CA SER A 357 -16.38 4.82 0.22
C SER A 357 -16.70 4.81 -1.27
N GLU A 358 -15.68 4.96 -2.11
CA GLU A 358 -15.78 4.97 -3.57
C GLU A 358 -15.32 3.64 -4.22
N SER A 359 -15.02 2.61 -3.42
CA SER A 359 -14.48 1.31 -3.90
C SER A 359 -15.30 0.67 -5.03
N ILE A 360 -16.64 0.79 -5.00
CA ILE A 360 -17.52 0.31 -6.07
C ILE A 360 -17.16 0.86 -7.46
N ASN A 361 -16.54 2.04 -7.56
CA ASN A 361 -16.21 2.67 -8.84
C ASN A 361 -15.13 1.89 -9.61
N ILE A 362 -14.22 1.19 -8.92
CA ILE A 362 -13.31 0.24 -9.57
C ILE A 362 -14.10 -0.90 -10.21
N THR A 363 -15.07 -1.47 -9.47
CA THR A 363 -15.94 -2.53 -10.00
C THR A 363 -16.76 -2.05 -11.19
N MET A 364 -17.27 -0.82 -11.15
CA MET A 364 -17.99 -0.22 -12.28
C MET A 364 -17.10 -0.11 -13.52
N GLU A 365 -15.87 0.36 -13.37
CA GLU A 365 -14.92 0.48 -14.48
C GLU A 365 -14.50 -0.91 -15.02
N LEU A 366 -14.28 -1.90 -14.16
CA LEU A 366 -13.99 -3.28 -14.59
C LEU A 366 -15.16 -3.91 -15.35
N VAL A 367 -16.40 -3.75 -14.87
CA VAL A 367 -17.60 -4.22 -15.58
C VAL A 367 -17.73 -3.53 -16.94
N LYS A 368 -17.49 -2.22 -17.00
CA LYS A 368 -17.52 -1.45 -18.25
C LYS A 368 -16.52 -1.97 -19.28
N ARG A 369 -15.36 -2.45 -18.83
CA ARG A 369 -14.32 -3.09 -19.66
C ARG A 369 -14.57 -4.55 -20.01
N GLY A 370 -15.64 -5.14 -19.45
CA GLY A 370 -16.06 -6.50 -19.78
C GLY A 370 -15.43 -7.60 -18.93
N TYR A 371 -14.80 -7.26 -17.80
CA TYR A 371 -14.36 -8.27 -16.83
C TYR A 371 -15.58 -8.99 -16.24
N SER A 372 -15.46 -10.32 -16.11
CA SER A 372 -16.48 -11.16 -15.49
C SER A 372 -16.47 -11.04 -13.96
N GLU A 373 -17.55 -11.49 -13.31
CA GLU A 373 -17.65 -11.56 -11.84
C GLU A 373 -16.49 -12.35 -11.20
N GLU A 374 -16.07 -13.46 -11.85
CA GLU A 374 -14.93 -14.26 -11.37
C GLU A 374 -13.62 -13.47 -11.45
N GLU A 375 -13.35 -12.80 -12.57
CA GLU A 375 -12.12 -12.03 -12.75
C GLU A 375 -12.07 -10.81 -11.82
N ILE A 376 -13.20 -10.14 -11.63
CA ILE A 376 -13.34 -9.05 -10.66
C ILE A 376 -13.05 -9.55 -9.24
N GLY A 377 -13.60 -10.72 -8.85
CA GLY A 377 -13.31 -11.32 -7.55
C GLY A 377 -11.83 -11.71 -7.37
N LYS A 378 -11.14 -12.09 -8.45
CA LYS A 378 -9.69 -12.32 -8.44
C LYS A 378 -8.90 -11.03 -8.20
N ILE A 379 -9.21 -9.97 -8.96
CA ILE A 379 -8.57 -8.65 -8.84
C ILE A 379 -8.77 -8.09 -7.43
N TRP A 380 -10.00 -8.14 -6.91
CA TRP A 380 -10.33 -7.58 -5.61
C TRP A 380 -9.69 -8.28 -4.41
N GLY A 381 -9.26 -9.52 -4.53
CA GLY A 381 -8.64 -10.18 -3.37
C GLY A 381 -8.32 -11.65 -3.56
N GLY A 382 -9.01 -12.34 -4.48
CA GLY A 382 -8.77 -13.76 -4.74
C GLY A 382 -7.30 -14.08 -5.04
N ASN A 383 -6.63 -13.23 -5.82
CA ASN A 383 -5.22 -13.40 -6.17
C ASN A 383 -4.28 -13.20 -4.97
N LEU A 384 -4.55 -12.20 -4.13
CA LEU A 384 -3.80 -11.98 -2.89
C LEU A 384 -3.95 -13.16 -1.95
N LEU A 385 -5.18 -13.61 -1.69
CA LEU A 385 -5.45 -14.71 -0.78
C LEU A 385 -4.84 -16.03 -1.28
N ARG A 386 -4.78 -16.25 -2.60
CA ARG A 386 -4.01 -17.36 -3.18
C ARG A 386 -2.53 -17.27 -2.83
N VAL A 387 -1.92 -16.10 -3.03
CA VAL A 387 -0.50 -15.86 -2.71
C VAL A 387 -0.23 -16.07 -1.22
N TRP A 388 -1.06 -15.50 -0.35
CA TRP A 388 -0.90 -15.63 1.09
C TRP A 388 -1.04 -17.09 1.56
N ARG A 389 -2.04 -17.84 1.06
CA ARG A 389 -2.16 -19.29 1.38
C ARG A 389 -0.92 -20.07 0.95
N GLU A 390 -0.38 -19.79 -0.22
CA GLU A 390 0.82 -20.48 -0.72
C GLU A 390 2.06 -20.14 0.12
N VAL A 391 2.17 -18.90 0.60
CA VAL A 391 3.23 -18.47 1.53
C VAL A 391 3.16 -19.23 2.85
N GLU A 392 1.98 -19.35 3.47
CA GLU A 392 1.79 -20.14 4.69
C GLU A 392 2.08 -21.63 4.45
N ARG A 393 1.65 -22.17 3.29
CA ARG A 393 1.93 -23.55 2.90
C ARG A 393 3.43 -23.82 2.70
N VAL A 394 4.20 -22.84 2.23
CA VAL A 394 5.66 -22.99 2.09
C VAL A 394 6.36 -22.96 3.45
N ALA A 395 5.88 -22.13 4.39
CA ALA A 395 6.38 -22.08 5.75
C ALA A 395 6.14 -23.41 6.50
N GLY A 396 4.93 -23.97 6.41
CA GLY A 396 4.56 -25.23 7.08
C GLY A 396 5.19 -26.52 6.50
N LYS A 397 5.91 -26.44 5.37
CA LYS A 397 6.61 -27.60 4.76
C LYS A 397 8.02 -27.84 5.33
N ARG A 398 8.50 -27.02 6.26
CA ARG A 398 9.91 -27.01 6.70
C ARG A 398 10.12 -27.50 8.11
#